data_AF-A0A2H0QCE2-F1
#
_entry.id   AF-A0A2H0QCE2-F1
#
_cell.length_a   1.000
_cell.length_b   1.000
_cell.length_c   1.000
_cell.angle_alpha   90.00
_cell.angle_beta   90.00
_cell.angle_gamma   90.00
#
_symmetry.space_group_name_H-M   'P 1'
#
loop_
_entity.id
_entity.type
_entity.pdbx_description
1 polymer ?
#
loop_
_entity_poly.entity_id
_entity_poly.type
_entity_poly.pdbx_seq_one_letter_code
_entity_poly.pdbx_strand_id
1 'polypeptide(L)'
;LEGVGKSPACFDFDKLNNLNAHYIKQADDSHLVNLIGSLDIQIPDSKLLIKAMPFLKERSNTLLALYDDAKWLWNYSLDDKARQMLEKADKEVLTKVIAMFETVQEWNKENLEKAFHDFLETNSLKFGQVGPALRALLTGTMQSPAIFDVMNALGKDESLKRLKNSK
;
A
#
# COMPACT_ATOMS: atom_id res chain seq x y z
N LEU A 1 -35.87 25.21 -16.96
CA LEU A 1 -35.39 23.81 -16.94
C LEU A 1 -36.07 23.12 -15.76
N GLU A 2 -36.91 22.12 -16.03
CA GLU A 2 -37.43 21.25 -14.96
C GLU A 2 -36.23 20.56 -14.27
N GLY A 3 -36.22 20.53 -12.94
CA GLY A 3 -35.13 19.92 -12.15
C GLY A 3 -34.04 20.88 -11.63
N VAL A 4 -34.06 22.17 -11.99
CA VAL A 4 -33.12 23.15 -11.42
C VAL A 4 -33.73 23.78 -10.15
N GLY A 5 -33.15 23.45 -9.00
CA GLY A 5 -33.54 24.04 -7.71
C GLY A 5 -33.21 25.55 -7.63
N LYS A 6 -34.04 26.32 -6.92
CA LYS A 6 -33.84 27.77 -6.71
C LYS A 6 -32.89 28.10 -5.55
N SER A 7 -32.47 27.10 -4.77
CA SER A 7 -31.55 27.27 -3.64
C SER A 7 -30.13 27.61 -4.13
N PRO A 8 -29.35 28.38 -3.35
CA PRO A 8 -27.96 28.68 -3.71
C PRO A 8 -27.14 27.39 -3.86
N ALA A 9 -26.55 27.18 -5.04
CA ALA A 9 -25.58 26.11 -5.25
C ALA A 9 -24.22 26.59 -4.71
N CYS A 10 -23.72 25.92 -3.67
CA CYS A 10 -22.37 26.14 -3.16
C CYS A 10 -21.46 25.00 -3.63
N PHE A 11 -20.27 25.34 -4.11
CA PHE A 11 -19.27 24.34 -4.47
C PHE A 11 -18.64 23.76 -3.20
N ASP A 12 -18.59 22.44 -3.10
CA ASP A 12 -18.17 21.71 -1.92
C ASP A 12 -17.14 20.66 -2.33
N PHE A 13 -15.88 20.89 -1.93
CA PHE A 13 -14.77 20.02 -2.29
C PHE A 13 -14.89 18.63 -1.66
N ASP A 14 -15.50 18.50 -0.48
CA ASP A 14 -15.67 17.20 0.18
C ASP A 14 -16.70 16.35 -0.57
N LYS A 15 -17.81 16.97 -0.99
CA LYS A 15 -18.78 16.29 -1.86
C LYS A 15 -18.18 15.89 -3.20
N LEU A 16 -17.37 16.76 -3.81
CA LEU A 16 -16.66 16.44 -5.05
C LEU A 16 -15.68 15.27 -4.84
N ASN A 17 -14.87 15.31 -3.79
CA ASN A 17 -13.91 14.25 -3.48
C ASN A 17 -14.59 12.91 -3.19
N ASN A 18 -15.72 12.93 -2.48
CA ASN A 18 -16.52 11.73 -2.23
C ASN A 18 -17.11 11.15 -3.53
N LEU A 19 -17.62 12.02 -4.42
CA LEU A 19 -18.11 11.61 -5.73
C LEU A 19 -16.98 11.03 -6.59
N ASN A 20 -15.81 11.67 -6.58
CA ASN A 20 -14.65 11.21 -7.33
C ASN A 20 -14.11 9.87 -6.81
N ALA A 21 -14.03 9.70 -5.49
CA ALA A 21 -13.68 8.42 -4.87
C ALA A 21 -14.64 7.29 -5.29
N HIS A 22 -15.95 7.57 -5.34
CA HIS A 22 -16.96 6.60 -5.79
C HIS A 22 -16.69 6.11 -7.22
N TYR A 23 -16.33 7.01 -8.14
CA TYR A 23 -16.02 6.63 -9.52
C TYR A 23 -14.64 6.00 -9.67
N ILE A 24 -13.63 6.45 -8.92
CA ILE A 24 -12.29 5.83 -8.91
C ILE A 24 -12.40 4.35 -8.50
N LYS A 25 -13.18 4.02 -7.48
CA LYS A 25 -13.38 2.63 -7.02
C LYS A 25 -14.03 1.73 -8.08
N GLN A 26 -14.97 2.27 -8.85
CA GLN A 26 -15.69 1.52 -9.88
C GLN A 26 -14.95 1.47 -11.21
N ALA A 27 -13.95 2.33 -11.42
CA ALA A 27 -13.18 2.34 -12.64
C ALA A 27 -12.40 1.03 -12.82
N ASP A 28 -12.24 0.66 -14.09
CA ASP A 28 -11.35 -0.42 -14.49
C ASP A 28 -9.90 -0.09 -14.12
N ASP A 29 -9.17 -1.10 -13.66
CA ASP A 29 -7.81 -0.90 -13.16
C ASP A 29 -6.85 -0.45 -14.28
N SER A 30 -7.00 -0.99 -15.49
CA SER A 30 -6.19 -0.60 -16.65
C SER A 30 -6.53 0.82 -17.09
N HIS A 31 -7.80 1.21 -16.99
CA HIS A 31 -8.22 2.59 -17.23
C HIS A 31 -7.55 3.56 -16.25
N LEU A 32 -7.52 3.25 -14.96
CA LEU A 32 -6.84 4.08 -13.95
C LEU A 32 -5.33 4.16 -14.21
N VAL A 33 -4.69 3.05 -14.55
CA VAL A 33 -3.26 3.05 -14.92
C VAL A 33 -2.97 3.99 -16.10
N ASN A 34 -3.80 3.94 -17.14
CA ASN A 34 -3.67 4.84 -18.29
C ASN A 34 -3.86 6.32 -17.90
N LEU A 35 -4.84 6.62 -17.04
CA LEU A 35 -5.06 7.98 -16.54
C LEU A 35 -3.86 8.50 -15.74
N ILE A 36 -3.29 7.69 -14.84
CA ILE A 36 -2.09 8.06 -14.09
C ILE A 36 -0.91 8.28 -15.05
N GLY A 37 -0.74 7.42 -16.06
CA GLY A 37 0.31 7.56 -17.06
C GLY A 37 0.18 8.81 -17.92
N SER A 38 -1.04 9.35 -18.09
CA SER A 38 -1.29 10.58 -18.84
C SER A 38 -0.90 11.87 -18.10
N LEU A 39 -0.55 11.78 -16.81
CA LEU A 39 -0.18 12.94 -15.98
C LEU A 39 1.24 13.48 -16.28
N ASP A 40 1.88 13.05 -17.38
CA ASP A 40 3.28 13.31 -17.73
C ASP A 40 4.26 12.81 -16.65
N ILE A 41 3.90 11.71 -15.99
CA ILE A 41 4.70 11.10 -14.94
C ILE A 41 5.26 9.77 -15.43
N GLN A 42 6.57 9.58 -15.30
CA GLN A 42 7.20 8.31 -15.63
C GLN A 42 6.77 7.23 -14.65
N ILE A 43 5.96 6.28 -15.14
CA ILE A 43 5.62 5.04 -14.44
C ILE A 43 6.50 3.92 -15.03
N PRO A 44 7.47 3.39 -14.26
CA PRO A 44 8.43 2.43 -14.80
C PRO A 44 7.85 1.03 -15.05
N ASP A 45 6.81 0.64 -14.30
CA ASP A 45 6.20 -0.69 -14.39
C ASP A 45 4.68 -0.63 -14.27
N SER A 46 3.99 -0.69 -15.42
CA SER A 46 2.54 -0.71 -15.48
C SER A 46 1.94 -2.02 -14.98
N LYS A 47 2.65 -3.15 -15.04
CA LYS A 47 2.11 -4.45 -14.60
C LYS A 47 1.99 -4.51 -13.08
N LEU A 48 3.03 -4.06 -12.39
CA LEU A 48 3.01 -3.99 -10.93
C LEU A 48 1.93 -3.01 -10.44
N LEU A 49 1.78 -1.86 -11.11
CA LEU A 49 0.73 -0.90 -10.79
C LEU A 49 -0.68 -1.48 -11.01
N ILE A 50 -0.92 -2.19 -12.11
CA ILE A 50 -2.20 -2.90 -12.34
C ILE A 50 -2.49 -3.88 -11.20
N LYS A 51 -1.49 -4.68 -10.80
CA LYS A 51 -1.66 -5.66 -9.71
C LYS A 51 -1.95 -5.02 -8.36
N ALA A 52 -1.43 -3.82 -8.12
CA ALA A 52 -1.66 -3.07 -6.88
C ALA A 52 -2.96 -2.25 -6.90
N MET A 53 -3.50 -1.95 -8.08
CA MET A 53 -4.64 -1.05 -8.26
C MET A 53 -5.88 -1.41 -7.41
N PRO A 54 -6.28 -2.69 -7.26
CA PRO A 54 -7.47 -3.04 -6.49
C PRO A 54 -7.50 -2.48 -5.06
N PHE A 55 -6.36 -2.47 -4.36
CA PHE A 55 -6.30 -1.93 -2.99
C PHE A 55 -5.88 -0.46 -2.93
N LEU A 56 -5.26 0.07 -3.99
CA LEU A 56 -4.89 1.49 -4.06
C LEU A 56 -6.14 2.36 -4.30
N LYS A 57 -7.00 1.98 -5.25
CA LYS A 57 -8.21 2.75 -5.58
C LYS A 57 -9.23 2.85 -4.44
N GLU A 58 -9.18 1.92 -3.48
CA GLU A 58 -10.09 1.91 -2.32
C GLU A 58 -9.87 3.06 -1.34
N ARG A 59 -8.69 3.69 -1.37
CA ARG A 59 -8.30 4.74 -0.42
C ARG A 59 -8.09 6.11 -1.04
N SER A 60 -8.04 6.20 -2.36
CA SER A 60 -7.72 7.45 -3.05
C SER A 60 -8.99 8.18 -3.49
N ASN A 61 -9.00 9.50 -3.27
CA ASN A 61 -10.11 10.38 -3.64
C ASN A 61 -9.85 11.19 -4.92
N THR A 62 -8.61 11.17 -5.43
CA THR A 62 -8.18 11.86 -6.64
C THR A 62 -7.13 11.03 -7.38
N LEU A 63 -6.94 11.27 -8.67
CA LEU A 63 -5.88 10.61 -9.45
C LEU A 63 -4.48 10.97 -8.95
N LEU A 64 -4.28 12.20 -8.46
CA LEU A 64 -3.03 12.63 -7.85
C LEU A 64 -2.76 11.89 -6.54
N ALA A 65 -3.76 11.78 -5.66
CA ALA A 65 -3.63 10.98 -4.44
C ALA A 65 -3.35 9.51 -4.76
N LEU A 66 -4.01 8.95 -5.78
CA LEU A 66 -3.77 7.58 -6.23
C LEU A 66 -2.34 7.38 -6.75
N TYR A 67 -1.82 8.34 -7.51
CA TYR A 67 -0.43 8.34 -7.95
C TYR A 67 0.54 8.37 -6.75
N ASP A 68 0.32 9.28 -5.79
CA ASP A 68 1.18 9.40 -4.62
C ASP A 68 1.12 8.13 -3.75
N ASP A 69 -0.06 7.54 -3.58
CA ASP A 69 -0.28 6.28 -2.88
C ASP A 69 0.39 5.08 -3.57
N ALA A 70 0.65 5.17 -4.88
CA ALA A 70 1.28 4.13 -5.67
C ALA A 70 2.81 4.29 -5.81
N LYS A 71 3.33 5.48 -5.52
CA LYS A 71 4.73 5.86 -5.79
C LYS A 71 5.77 4.92 -5.20
N TRP A 72 5.49 4.30 -4.05
CA TRP A 72 6.38 3.33 -3.40
C TRP A 72 6.62 2.05 -4.21
N LEU A 73 5.81 1.78 -5.23
CA LEU A 73 6.01 0.64 -6.13
C LEU A 73 7.31 0.78 -6.93
N TRP A 74 7.64 1.99 -7.41
CA TRP A 74 8.79 2.24 -8.29
C TRP A 74 9.80 3.27 -7.79
N ASN A 75 9.39 4.16 -6.88
CA ASN A 75 10.28 5.15 -6.26
C ASN A 75 10.28 4.94 -4.75
N TYR A 76 10.82 3.79 -4.34
CA TYR A 76 10.92 3.42 -2.94
C TYR A 76 11.99 4.26 -2.22
N SER A 77 11.57 4.96 -1.17
CA SER A 77 12.46 5.69 -0.27
C SER A 77 11.85 5.74 1.12
N LEU A 78 12.68 5.56 2.16
CA LEU A 78 12.25 5.72 3.54
C LEU A 78 12.06 7.20 3.87
N ASP A 79 10.88 7.58 4.35
CA ASP A 79 10.62 8.89 4.95
C ASP A 79 11.17 8.95 6.40
N ASP A 80 11.21 10.15 6.98
CA ASP A 80 11.76 10.35 8.34
C ASP A 80 11.00 9.56 9.42
N LYS A 81 9.69 9.40 9.28
CA LYS A 81 8.87 8.64 10.25
C LYS A 81 9.14 7.15 10.14
N ALA A 82 9.30 6.63 8.93
CA ALA A 82 9.67 5.25 8.67
C ALA A 82 11.06 4.95 9.23
N ARG A 83 12.06 5.84 9.03
CA ARG A 83 13.39 5.68 9.63
C ARG A 83 13.33 5.64 11.16
N GLN A 84 12.65 6.59 11.79
CA GLN A 84 12.48 6.63 13.24
C GLN A 84 11.75 5.39 13.78
N MET A 85 10.80 4.84 13.02
CA MET A 85 10.14 3.59 13.40
C MET A 85 11.12 2.41 13.36
N LEU A 86 11.97 2.33 12.34
CA LEU A 86 12.97 1.26 12.21
C LEU A 86 14.07 1.35 13.27
N GLU A 87 14.47 2.56 13.68
CA GLU A 87 15.42 2.75 14.78
C GLU A 87 14.91 2.18 16.12
N LYS A 88 13.60 2.25 16.35
CA LYS A 88 12.95 1.76 17.57
C LYS A 88 12.50 0.30 17.47
N ALA A 89 12.59 -0.30 16.28
CA ALA A 89 12.12 -1.65 16.05
C ALA A 89 13.07 -2.69 16.66
N ASP A 90 12.49 -3.78 17.15
CA ASP A 90 13.26 -4.92 17.63
C ASP A 90 13.87 -5.67 16.43
N LYS A 91 15.19 -5.52 16.25
CA LYS A 91 15.93 -6.11 15.12
C LYS A 91 15.97 -7.64 15.19
N GLU A 92 15.93 -8.23 16.38
CA GLU A 92 15.92 -9.69 16.53
C GLU A 92 14.57 -10.25 16.10
N VAL A 93 13.48 -9.61 16.54
CA VAL A 93 12.12 -9.98 16.12
C VAL A 93 11.96 -9.81 14.61
N LEU A 94 12.42 -8.70 14.04
CA LEU A 94 12.40 -8.49 12.59
C LEU A 94 13.15 -9.58 11.83
N THR A 95 14.34 -9.95 12.29
CA THR A 95 15.14 -11.01 11.67
C THR A 95 14.38 -12.34 11.66
N LYS A 96 13.73 -12.70 12.78
CA LYS A 96 12.92 -13.93 12.88
C LYS A 96 11.69 -13.90 11.96
N VAL A 97 11.01 -12.77 11.88
CA VAL A 97 9.84 -12.58 11.00
C VAL A 97 10.24 -12.71 9.53
N ILE A 98 11.38 -12.12 9.14
CA ILE A 98 11.90 -12.22 7.77
C ILE A 98 12.21 -13.68 7.43
N ALA A 99 12.90 -14.39 8.33
CA ALA A 99 13.20 -15.82 8.15
C ALA A 99 11.92 -16.67 8.02
N MET A 100 10.87 -16.34 8.77
CA MET A 100 9.56 -16.99 8.61
C MET A 100 9.00 -16.74 7.20
N PHE A 101 8.98 -15.51 6.71
CA PHE A 101 8.47 -15.23 5.36
C PHE A 101 9.26 -15.94 4.26
N GLU A 102 10.57 -16.17 4.43
CA GLU A 102 11.38 -16.93 3.47
C GLU A 102 10.86 -18.36 3.27
N THR A 103 10.30 -18.95 4.32
CA THR A 103 9.79 -20.34 4.34
C THR A 103 8.45 -20.51 3.64
N VAL A 104 7.72 -19.42 3.37
CA VAL A 104 6.43 -19.45 2.67
C VAL A 104 6.65 -19.90 1.22
N GLN A 105 6.08 -21.04 0.84
CA GLN A 105 6.20 -21.65 -0.49
C GLN A 105 5.31 -20.95 -1.51
N GLU A 106 4.00 -20.86 -1.19
CA GLU A 106 3.01 -20.21 -2.03
C GLU A 106 2.81 -18.76 -1.61
N TRP A 107 3.36 -17.84 -2.41
CA TRP A 107 3.34 -16.41 -2.11
C TRP A 107 2.01 -15.75 -2.51
N ASN A 108 1.01 -15.87 -1.64
CA ASN A 108 -0.28 -15.19 -1.74
C ASN A 108 -0.66 -14.56 -0.39
N LYS A 109 -1.67 -13.68 -0.39
CA LYS A 109 -2.10 -12.93 0.78
C LYS A 109 -2.46 -13.84 1.95
N GLU A 110 -3.27 -14.86 1.70
CA GLU A 110 -3.83 -15.77 2.70
C GLU A 110 -2.73 -16.54 3.44
N ASN A 111 -1.75 -17.05 2.70
CA ASN A 111 -0.63 -17.79 3.27
C ASN A 111 0.34 -16.88 4.02
N LEU A 112 0.57 -15.66 3.54
CA LEU A 112 1.38 -14.66 4.23
C LEU A 112 0.74 -14.22 5.54
N GLU A 113 -0.57 -13.96 5.53
CA GLU A 113 -1.37 -13.63 6.71
C GLU A 113 -1.31 -14.76 7.74
N LYS A 114 -1.61 -15.98 7.32
CA LYS A 114 -1.59 -17.16 8.18
C LYS A 114 -0.21 -17.36 8.82
N ALA A 115 0.86 -17.39 8.01
CA ALA A 115 2.20 -17.61 8.52
C ALA A 115 2.64 -16.51 9.51
N PHE A 116 2.25 -15.27 9.26
CA PHE A 116 2.52 -14.16 10.16
C PHE A 116 1.73 -14.26 11.48
N HIS A 117 0.45 -14.60 11.42
CA HIS A 117 -0.37 -14.78 12.62
C HIS A 117 0.11 -15.95 13.49
N ASP A 118 0.40 -17.10 12.88
CA ASP A 118 0.97 -18.27 13.56
C ASP A 118 2.31 -17.92 14.25
N PHE A 119 3.15 -17.12 13.57
CA PHE A 119 4.41 -16.63 14.12
C PHE A 119 4.20 -15.72 15.34
N LEU A 120 3.27 -14.76 15.25
CA LEU A 120 2.96 -13.86 16.35
C LEU A 120 2.48 -14.64 17.58
N GLU A 121 1.59 -15.61 17.40
CA GLU A 121 1.08 -16.46 18.48
C GLU A 121 2.20 -17.26 19.12
N THR A 122 3.00 -17.98 18.33
CA THR A 122 4.11 -18.82 18.81
C THR A 122 5.15 -18.02 19.60
N ASN A 123 5.38 -16.75 19.25
CA ASN A 123 6.36 -15.89 19.90
C ASN A 123 5.74 -14.96 20.95
N SER A 124 4.44 -15.09 21.25
CA SER A 124 3.71 -14.20 22.18
C SER A 124 3.84 -12.71 21.81
N LEU A 125 3.90 -12.41 20.52
CA LEU A 125 4.02 -11.07 19.97
C LEU A 125 2.66 -10.54 19.51
N LYS A 126 2.50 -9.22 19.55
CA LYS A 126 1.33 -8.53 19.01
C LYS A 126 1.68 -7.89 17.67
N PHE A 127 0.68 -7.78 16.78
CA PHE A 127 0.83 -7.12 15.48
C PHE A 127 1.46 -5.73 15.60
N GLY A 128 1.03 -4.93 16.58
CA GLY A 128 1.53 -3.57 16.80
C GLY A 128 3.03 -3.47 17.11
N GLN A 129 3.68 -4.56 17.52
CA GLN A 129 5.12 -4.60 17.79
C GLN A 129 5.96 -4.83 16.51
N VAL A 130 5.35 -5.36 15.44
CA VAL A 130 6.07 -5.83 14.25
C VAL A 130 5.56 -5.15 12.97
N GLY A 131 4.24 -5.05 12.83
CA GLY A 131 3.56 -4.50 11.65
C GLY A 131 4.05 -3.10 11.24
N PRO A 132 4.23 -2.14 12.16
CA PRO A 132 4.76 -0.82 11.80
C PRO A 132 6.13 -0.85 11.12
N ALA A 133 7.03 -1.73 11.57
CA ALA A 133 8.36 -1.87 10.99
C ALA A 133 8.32 -2.59 9.63
N LEU A 134 7.49 -3.64 9.48
CA LEU A 134 7.27 -4.26 8.17
C LEU A 134 6.71 -3.27 7.15
N ARG A 135 5.74 -2.46 7.57
CA ARG A 135 5.17 -1.38 6.73
C ARG A 135 6.25 -0.41 6.27
N ALA A 136 7.03 0.13 7.21
CA ALA A 136 8.13 1.04 6.91
C ALA A 136 9.12 0.42 5.89
N LEU A 137 9.51 -0.85 6.09
CA LEU A 137 10.41 -1.55 5.18
C LEU A 137 9.80 -1.77 3.79
N LEU A 138 8.52 -2.11 3.68
CA LEU A 138 7.90 -2.46 2.39
C LEU A 138 7.54 -1.24 1.55
N THR A 139 7.01 -0.18 2.17
CA THR A 139 6.47 0.98 1.43
C THR A 139 7.24 2.27 1.66
N GLY A 140 8.20 2.30 2.59
CA GLY A 140 9.01 3.50 2.85
C GLY A 140 8.31 4.54 3.72
N THR A 141 7.07 4.29 4.14
CA THR A 141 6.25 5.25 4.90
C THR A 141 5.38 4.52 5.92
N MET A 142 4.88 5.25 6.91
CA MET A 142 3.96 4.72 7.93
C MET A 142 2.50 4.67 7.47
N GLN A 143 2.17 5.30 6.33
CA GLN A 143 0.84 5.28 5.75
C GLN A 143 0.84 4.39 4.51
N SER A 144 0.25 3.20 4.61
CA SER A 144 0.23 2.24 3.52
C SER A 144 -1.10 1.49 3.44
N PRO A 145 -1.36 0.80 2.31
CA PRO A 145 -2.33 -0.29 2.25
C PRO A 145 -2.00 -1.41 3.24
N ALA A 146 -2.84 -2.45 3.28
CA ALA A 146 -2.57 -3.61 4.12
C ALA A 146 -1.26 -4.30 3.71
N ILE A 147 -0.48 -4.71 4.70
CA ILE A 147 0.89 -5.20 4.53
C ILE A 147 0.93 -6.42 3.61
N PHE A 148 -0.04 -7.33 3.75
CA PHE A 148 -0.07 -8.56 2.98
C PHE A 148 -0.54 -8.34 1.53
N ASP A 149 -1.41 -7.36 1.28
CA ASP A 149 -1.74 -6.93 -0.08
C ASP A 149 -0.51 -6.35 -0.78
N VAL A 150 0.27 -5.52 -0.05
CA VAL A 150 1.55 -4.98 -0.53
C VAL A 150 2.54 -6.10 -0.86
N MET A 151 2.76 -7.04 0.06
CA MET A 151 3.68 -8.16 -0.16
C MET A 151 3.24 -9.05 -1.32
N ASN A 152 1.93 -9.32 -1.42
CA ASN A 152 1.38 -10.08 -2.53
C ASN A 152 1.61 -9.36 -3.87
N ALA A 153 1.37 -8.05 -3.93
CA ALA A 153 1.61 -7.24 -5.13
C ALA A 153 3.08 -7.27 -5.56
N LEU A 154 3.99 -6.93 -4.65
CA LEU A 154 5.45 -6.92 -4.89
C LEU A 154 5.99 -8.31 -5.27
N GLY A 155 5.39 -9.37 -4.76
CA GLY A 155 5.91 -10.73 -4.89
C GLY A 155 7.06 -11.01 -3.92
N LYS A 156 7.52 -12.26 -3.91
CA LYS A 156 8.47 -12.80 -2.92
C LYS A 156 9.81 -12.07 -2.93
N ASP A 157 10.44 -12.00 -4.10
CA ASP A 157 11.82 -11.52 -4.21
C ASP A 157 11.94 -10.04 -3.82
N GLU A 158 11.08 -9.18 -4.35
CA GLU A 158 11.11 -7.75 -4.03
C GLU A 158 10.69 -7.47 -2.57
N SER A 159 9.68 -8.18 -2.05
CA SER A 159 9.30 -8.06 -0.64
C SER A 159 10.46 -8.43 0.29
N LEU A 160 11.09 -9.58 0.09
CA LEU A 160 12.20 -10.03 0.92
C LEU A 160 13.43 -9.13 0.77
N LYS A 161 13.71 -8.64 -0.44
CA LYS A 161 14.79 -7.66 -0.67
C LYS A 161 14.57 -6.38 0.15
N ARG A 162 13.36 -5.82 0.14
CA ARG A 162 13.01 -4.62 0.94
C ARG A 162 13.08 -4.90 2.43
N LEU A 163 12.54 -6.03 2.88
CA LEU A 163 12.56 -6.41 4.29
C LEU A 163 13.99 -6.61 4.83
N LYS A 164 14.89 -7.20 4.03
CA LYS A 164 16.30 -7.39 4.40
C LYS A 164 17.12 -6.10 4.42
N ASN A 165 16.60 -5.01 3.86
CA ASN A 165 17.24 -3.69 3.90
C ASN A 165 17.14 -3.03 5.30
N SER A 166 16.71 -3.77 6.32
CA SER A 166 16.66 -3.36 7.72
C SER A 166 18.01 -3.44 8.44
N LYS A 167 19.12 -3.72 7.74
CA LYS A 167 20.46 -3.87 8.31
C LYS A 167 21.15 -2.53 8.50
#